data_AF-A0A382P5B1-F1
#
_entry.id   AF-A0A382P5B1-F1
#
_cell.length_a   1.000
_cell.length_b   1.000
_cell.length_c   1.000
_cell.angle_alpha   90.00
_cell.angle_beta   90.00
_cell.angle_gamma   90.00
#
_symmetry.space_group_name_H-M   'P 1'
#
loop_
_entity.id
_entity.type
_entity.pdbx_description
1 polymer ?
#
loop_
_entity_poly.entity_id
_entity_poly.type
_entity_poly.pdbx_seq_one_letter_code
_entity_poly.pdbx_strand_id
1 'polypeptide(L)'
;MIRNIIYIFLILFYSCSEENGMDSISINFGSNDSLDIITWNIENFPKDPSTINYVSDLIHAFDNIDIIALQEISDQSAFITLVNSLGADIWNGYPGSNNNYQSLSYLINTTNVEIIDSPYNILEDYEYYFAYRPPYVTKILFNNQEYILIDVHLKCCGDGELDETDSGDEETRRLWANYYLKEYVDTYFSNDNVIILGDFNDELTDQDSDNVFADFLDNSDYYFADFDIA
;
A
#
# COMPACT_ATOMS: atom_id res chain seq x y z
N MET A 1 -76.20 15.37 9.51
CA MET A 1 -75.41 14.21 9.03
C MET A 1 -74.20 14.78 8.32
N ILE A 2 -73.12 15.04 9.07
CA ILE A 2 -71.93 15.73 8.55
C ILE A 2 -70.98 14.65 8.02
N ARG A 3 -70.70 14.70 6.71
CA ARG A 3 -69.87 13.72 6.01
C ARG A 3 -68.42 14.19 6.11
N ASN A 4 -67.60 13.53 6.94
CA ASN A 4 -66.17 13.82 7.00
C ASN A 4 -65.51 13.31 5.72
N ILE A 5 -64.93 14.23 4.94
CA ILE A 5 -64.10 13.91 3.77
C ILE A 5 -62.67 13.78 4.30
N ILE A 6 -62.09 12.59 4.19
CA ILE A 6 -60.67 12.36 4.48
C ILE A 6 -59.92 12.50 3.15
N TYR A 7 -59.01 13.47 3.07
CA TYR A 7 -58.06 13.57 1.96
C TYR A 7 -56.78 12.80 2.33
N ILE A 8 -56.53 11.70 1.63
CA ILE A 8 -55.25 10.97 1.71
C ILE A 8 -54.32 11.60 0.66
N PHE A 9 -53.27 12.27 1.12
CA PHE A 9 -52.21 12.83 0.28
C PHE A 9 -51.09 11.79 0.19
N LEU A 10 -51.00 11.07 -0.93
CA LEU A 10 -49.94 10.09 -1.19
C LEU A 10 -48.76 10.83 -1.85
N ILE A 11 -47.69 11.09 -1.09
CA ILE A 11 -46.43 11.61 -1.62
C ILE A 11 -45.59 10.40 -2.03
N LEU A 12 -45.53 10.13 -3.34
CA LEU A 12 -44.57 9.19 -3.92
C LEU A 12 -43.28 9.95 -4.18
N PHE A 13 -42.24 9.72 -3.37
CA PHE A 13 -40.89 10.14 -3.70
C PHE A 13 -40.37 9.24 -4.83
N TYR A 14 -40.53 9.67 -6.08
CA TYR A 14 -39.66 9.22 -7.17
C TYR A 14 -38.35 10.00 -7.02
N SER A 15 -37.43 9.48 -6.22
CA SER A 15 -36.04 9.89 -6.31
C SER A 15 -35.37 8.99 -7.35
N CYS A 16 -35.41 9.38 -8.62
CA CYS A 16 -34.31 9.01 -9.51
C CYS A 16 -33.21 10.02 -9.21
N SER A 17 -32.12 9.58 -8.59
CA SER A 17 -30.86 10.32 -8.73
C SER A 17 -30.45 10.21 -10.19
N GLU A 18 -30.28 11.35 -10.86
CA GLU A 18 -29.48 11.36 -12.06
C GLU A 18 -28.05 10.99 -11.62
N GLU A 19 -27.54 9.85 -12.08
CA GLU A 19 -26.10 9.67 -12.17
C GLU A 19 -25.61 10.73 -13.16
N ASN A 20 -25.15 11.87 -12.64
CA ASN A 20 -24.20 12.66 -13.39
C ASN A 20 -23.05 11.72 -13.66
N GLY A 21 -22.93 11.24 -14.91
CA GLY A 21 -21.82 10.40 -15.33
C GLY A 21 -20.54 10.99 -14.76
N MET A 22 -19.73 10.16 -14.11
CA MET A 22 -18.44 10.56 -13.56
C MET A 22 -17.74 11.40 -14.63
N ASP A 23 -17.64 12.71 -14.40
CA ASP A 23 -16.57 13.50 -15.01
C ASP A 23 -15.32 12.68 -14.78
N SER A 24 -14.57 12.39 -15.85
CA SER A 24 -13.37 11.56 -15.80
C SER A 24 -12.56 11.96 -14.57
N ILE A 25 -12.55 11.10 -13.55
CA ILE A 25 -11.75 11.34 -12.36
C ILE A 25 -10.32 11.38 -12.90
N SER A 26 -9.70 12.55 -12.81
CA SER A 26 -8.28 12.73 -13.08
C SER A 26 -7.65 13.07 -11.74
N ILE A 27 -6.67 12.27 -11.35
CA ILE A 27 -5.89 12.46 -10.15
C ILE A 27 -4.56 13.05 -10.61
N ASN A 28 -4.34 14.32 -10.26
CA ASN A 28 -3.14 15.07 -10.64
C ASN A 28 -1.95 14.63 -9.77
N PHE A 29 -1.45 13.44 -10.06
CA PHE A 29 -0.26 12.83 -9.49
C PHE A 29 0.33 11.87 -10.52
N GLY A 30 1.66 11.89 -10.65
CA GLY A 30 2.41 11.20 -11.72
C GLY A 30 2.89 12.14 -12.83
N SER A 31 4.07 11.87 -13.38
CA SER A 31 4.64 12.62 -14.50
C SER A 31 5.60 11.76 -15.34
N ASN A 32 6.12 12.32 -16.43
CA ASN A 32 7.17 11.65 -17.22
C ASN A 32 8.59 12.04 -16.77
N ASP A 33 8.72 13.00 -15.86
CA ASP A 33 9.99 13.61 -15.47
C ASP A 33 10.46 13.18 -14.06
N SER A 34 9.63 12.45 -13.32
CA SER A 34 9.86 11.95 -11.97
C SER A 34 9.61 10.45 -11.90
N LEU A 35 10.22 9.79 -10.91
CA LEU A 35 9.83 8.44 -10.50
C LEU A 35 8.65 8.58 -9.54
N ASP A 36 7.45 8.23 -9.98
CA ASP A 36 6.22 8.39 -9.21
C ASP A 36 5.73 7.05 -8.67
N ILE A 37 5.75 6.92 -7.35
CA ILE A 37 5.47 5.69 -6.63
C ILE A 37 4.29 5.91 -5.67
N ILE A 38 3.39 4.92 -5.62
CA ILE A 38 2.31 4.85 -4.64
C ILE A 38 2.48 3.60 -3.78
N THR A 39 2.20 3.71 -2.49
CA THR A 39 1.86 2.55 -1.64
C THR A 39 0.36 2.57 -1.36
N TRP A 40 -0.29 1.40 -1.41
CA TRP A 40 -1.74 1.32 -1.23
C TRP A 40 -2.17 -0.02 -0.63
N ASN A 41 -2.61 0.02 0.63
CA ASN A 41 -3.38 -1.06 1.23
C ASN A 41 -4.80 -1.03 0.63
N ILE A 42 -5.13 -2.04 -0.18
CA ILE A 42 -6.43 -2.15 -0.85
C ILE A 42 -7.42 -3.06 -0.12
N GLU A 43 -7.11 -3.39 1.14
CA GLU A 43 -7.91 -4.06 2.16
C GLU A 43 -8.68 -5.30 1.67
N ASN A 44 -8.13 -6.49 1.94
CA ASN A 44 -8.69 -7.79 1.53
C ASN A 44 -9.09 -7.85 0.04
N PHE A 45 -8.19 -7.43 -0.86
CA PHE A 45 -8.52 -7.34 -2.27
C PHE A 45 -8.69 -8.72 -2.92
N PRO A 46 -9.75 -8.92 -3.73
CA PRO A 46 -10.89 -8.02 -3.94
C PRO A 46 -11.98 -8.22 -2.89
N LYS A 47 -12.56 -7.12 -2.39
CA LYS A 47 -13.72 -7.18 -1.49
C LYS A 47 -14.99 -7.68 -2.17
N ASP A 48 -15.15 -7.38 -3.45
CA ASP A 48 -16.23 -7.81 -4.34
C ASP A 48 -15.64 -7.99 -5.76
N PRO A 49 -16.19 -8.85 -6.63
CA PRO A 49 -15.70 -8.96 -8.01
C PRO A 49 -15.63 -7.63 -8.78
N SER A 50 -16.48 -6.65 -8.45
CA SER A 50 -16.42 -5.29 -9.02
C SER A 50 -15.23 -4.45 -8.54
N THR A 51 -14.60 -4.80 -7.41
CA THR A 51 -13.42 -4.10 -6.86
C THR A 51 -12.28 -4.04 -7.88
N ILE A 52 -12.11 -5.08 -8.70
CA ILE A 52 -11.08 -5.12 -9.76
C ILE A 52 -11.26 -3.93 -10.71
N ASN A 53 -12.49 -3.66 -11.16
CA ASN A 53 -12.76 -2.56 -12.07
C ASN A 53 -12.52 -1.21 -11.40
N TYR A 54 -12.97 -1.03 -10.16
CA TYR A 54 -12.75 0.24 -9.44
C TYR A 54 -11.27 0.55 -9.22
N VAL A 55 -10.47 -0.47 -8.86
CA VAL A 55 -9.01 -0.30 -8.72
C VAL A 55 -8.38 0.01 -10.08
N SER A 56 -8.78 -0.69 -11.15
CA SER A 56 -8.29 -0.41 -12.50
C SER A 56 -8.62 1.01 -12.96
N ASP A 57 -9.86 1.46 -12.74
CA ASP A 57 -10.32 2.81 -13.10
C ASP A 57 -9.55 3.88 -12.33
N LEU A 58 -9.28 3.65 -11.03
CA LEU A 58 -8.46 4.56 -10.23
C LEU A 58 -7.01 4.62 -10.70
N ILE A 59 -6.40 3.48 -11.03
CA ILE A 59 -5.03 3.46 -11.57
C ILE A 59 -4.96 4.23 -12.90
N HIS A 60 -5.96 4.07 -13.77
CA HIS A 60 -6.05 4.85 -15.02
C HIS A 60 -6.41 6.32 -14.83
N ALA A 61 -6.95 6.70 -13.66
CA ALA A 61 -7.26 8.09 -13.34
C ALA A 61 -6.02 8.92 -13.02
N PHE A 62 -4.91 8.30 -12.64
CA PHE A 62 -3.64 8.99 -12.42
C PHE A 62 -2.97 9.39 -13.74
N ASP A 63 -2.22 10.50 -13.73
CA ASP A 63 -1.65 11.05 -14.96
C ASP A 63 -0.59 10.13 -15.58
N ASN A 64 0.41 9.70 -14.79
CA ASN A 64 1.43 8.70 -15.16
C ASN A 64 2.13 8.17 -13.90
N ILE A 65 1.60 7.11 -13.27
CA ILE A 65 2.32 6.43 -12.18
C ILE A 65 3.27 5.38 -12.76
N ASP A 66 4.44 5.26 -12.16
CA ASP A 66 5.42 4.23 -12.49
C ASP A 66 5.20 2.95 -11.67
N ILE A 67 4.99 3.07 -10.36
CA ILE A 67 5.00 1.91 -9.46
C ILE A 67 3.91 2.02 -8.40
N ILE A 68 3.25 0.89 -8.12
CA ILE A 68 2.30 0.75 -7.03
C ILE A 68 2.71 -0.46 -6.19
N ALA A 69 3.11 -0.22 -4.95
CA ALA A 69 3.25 -1.23 -3.91
C ALA A 69 1.89 -1.46 -3.26
N LEU A 70 1.44 -2.70 -3.20
CA LEU A 70 0.10 -3.07 -2.79
C LEU A 70 0.14 -4.01 -1.59
N GLN A 71 -0.68 -3.70 -0.60
CA GLN A 71 -0.90 -4.57 0.55
C GLN A 71 -2.31 -5.19 0.49
N GLU A 72 -2.44 -6.32 1.17
CA GLU A 72 -3.69 -7.08 1.33
C GLU A 72 -4.27 -7.74 0.06
N ILE A 73 -3.42 -8.23 -0.84
CA ILE A 73 -3.87 -9.06 -1.97
C ILE A 73 -4.27 -10.45 -1.45
N SER A 74 -5.57 -10.75 -1.44
CA SER A 74 -6.12 -12.01 -0.93
C SER A 74 -6.45 -13.04 -2.02
N ASP A 75 -6.68 -12.58 -3.25
CA ASP A 75 -6.97 -13.44 -4.41
C ASP A 75 -6.02 -13.17 -5.58
N GLN A 76 -5.18 -14.16 -5.87
CA GLN A 76 -4.20 -14.10 -6.95
C GLN A 76 -4.83 -14.06 -8.35
N SER A 77 -5.96 -14.72 -8.55
CA SER A 77 -6.65 -14.71 -9.84
C SER A 77 -7.28 -13.36 -10.12
N ALA A 78 -7.80 -12.71 -9.09
CA ALA A 78 -8.30 -11.34 -9.17
C ALA A 78 -7.15 -10.35 -9.44
N PHE A 79 -6.01 -10.50 -8.78
CA PHE A 79 -4.82 -9.68 -9.05
C PHE A 79 -4.34 -9.83 -10.50
N ILE A 80 -4.25 -11.06 -11.03
CA ILE A 80 -3.93 -11.29 -12.45
C ILE A 80 -4.98 -10.63 -13.37
N THR A 81 -6.25 -10.65 -12.99
CA THR A 81 -7.32 -9.98 -13.75
C THR A 81 -7.14 -8.47 -13.77
N LEU A 82 -6.74 -7.86 -12.64
CA LEU A 82 -6.39 -6.45 -12.54
C LEU A 82 -5.21 -6.09 -13.46
N VAL A 83 -4.11 -6.86 -13.40
CA VAL A 83 -2.94 -6.62 -14.27
C VAL A 83 -3.34 -6.65 -15.75
N ASN A 84 -4.19 -7.61 -16.14
CA ASN A 84 -4.69 -7.70 -17.51
C ASN A 84 -5.57 -6.50 -17.90
N SER A 85 -6.38 -5.95 -16.98
CA SER A 85 -7.23 -4.79 -17.27
C SER A 85 -6.42 -3.49 -17.42
N LEU A 86 -5.27 -3.38 -16.73
CA LEU A 86 -4.34 -2.26 -16.86
C LEU A 86 -3.54 -2.27 -18.17
N GLY A 87 -3.49 -3.42 -18.86
CA GLY A 87 -2.72 -3.65 -20.07
C GLY A 87 -1.40 -4.35 -19.77
N ALA A 88 -1.41 -5.68 -19.87
CA ALA A 88 -0.29 -6.56 -19.51
C ALA A 88 0.98 -6.38 -20.38
N ASP A 89 0.91 -5.62 -21.48
CA ASP A 89 2.08 -5.25 -22.28
C ASP A 89 2.85 -4.05 -21.70
N ILE A 90 2.24 -3.32 -20.77
CA ILE A 90 2.77 -2.10 -20.14
C ILE A 90 3.00 -2.34 -18.64
N TRP A 91 1.99 -2.92 -17.97
CA TRP A 91 2.01 -3.18 -16.55
C TRP A 91 2.43 -4.62 -16.24
N ASN A 92 3.53 -4.75 -15.51
CA ASN A 92 3.95 -6.02 -14.93
C ASN A 92 3.43 -6.12 -13.50
N GLY A 93 2.73 -7.23 -13.19
CA GLY A 93 2.28 -7.53 -11.84
C GLY A 93 3.13 -8.63 -11.20
N TYR A 94 3.53 -8.41 -9.95
CA TYR A 94 4.31 -9.34 -9.14
C TYR A 94 3.55 -9.65 -7.86
N PRO A 95 2.74 -10.72 -7.86
CA PRO A 95 2.07 -11.13 -6.65
C PRO A 95 3.05 -11.78 -5.67
N GLY A 96 2.97 -11.40 -4.40
CA GLY A 96 3.65 -12.13 -3.34
C GLY A 96 3.12 -13.56 -3.22
N SER A 97 3.95 -14.46 -2.70
CA SER A 97 3.71 -15.90 -2.71
C SER A 97 2.76 -16.39 -1.60
N ASN A 98 2.42 -15.55 -0.63
CA ASN A 98 1.69 -15.93 0.57
C ASN A 98 0.19 -15.57 0.52
N ASN A 99 -0.65 -16.54 0.19
CA ASN A 99 -2.10 -16.35 0.14
C ASN A 99 -2.80 -16.49 1.51
N ASN A 100 -2.09 -16.96 2.55
CA ASN A 100 -2.73 -17.24 3.84
C ASN A 100 -2.90 -15.99 4.71
N TYR A 101 -2.07 -14.98 4.50
CA TYR A 101 -2.03 -13.75 5.32
C TYR A 101 -2.21 -12.49 4.49
N GLN A 102 -2.70 -12.64 3.25
CA GLN A 102 -2.75 -11.63 2.21
C GLN A 102 -1.34 -11.16 1.79
N SER A 103 -1.05 -11.17 0.50
CA SER A 103 0.29 -10.90 0.00
C SER A 103 0.54 -9.41 -0.25
N LEU A 104 1.79 -9.00 0.00
CA LEU A 104 2.41 -7.83 -0.61
C LEU A 104 2.54 -8.04 -2.12
N SER A 105 2.45 -7.00 -2.93
CA SER A 105 2.53 -7.12 -4.39
C SER A 105 2.98 -5.83 -5.04
N TYR A 106 3.61 -5.92 -6.22
CA TYR A 106 3.92 -4.75 -7.03
C TYR A 106 3.14 -4.76 -8.33
N LEU A 107 2.69 -3.57 -8.76
CA LEU A 107 2.37 -3.24 -10.14
C LEU A 107 3.44 -2.26 -10.64
N ILE A 108 4.13 -2.59 -11.72
CA ILE A 108 5.21 -1.76 -12.29
C ILE A 108 4.88 -1.45 -13.76
N ASN A 109 4.76 -0.17 -14.08
CA ASN A 109 4.64 0.34 -15.43
C ASN A 109 6.03 0.38 -16.09
N THR A 110 6.21 -0.46 -17.11
CA THR A 110 7.52 -0.67 -17.75
C THR A 110 7.83 0.31 -18.88
N THR A 111 7.03 1.37 -19.04
CA THR A 111 7.27 2.40 -20.07
C THR A 111 8.60 3.13 -19.82
N ASN A 112 8.88 3.49 -18.57
CA ASN A 112 10.07 4.25 -18.18
C ASN A 112 10.92 3.56 -17.10
N VAL A 113 10.44 2.44 -16.53
CA VAL A 113 11.12 1.66 -15.49
C VAL A 113 11.62 0.34 -16.06
N GLU A 114 12.92 0.06 -15.88
CA GLU A 114 13.50 -1.26 -16.09
C GLU A 114 13.59 -2.00 -14.76
N ILE A 115 13.17 -3.28 -14.77
CA ILE A 115 13.21 -4.15 -13.58
C ILE A 115 14.52 -4.92 -13.63
N ILE A 116 15.41 -4.66 -12.67
CA ILE A 116 16.73 -5.29 -12.58
C ILE A 116 16.61 -6.63 -11.86
N ASP A 117 15.93 -6.64 -10.71
CA ASP A 117 15.64 -7.85 -9.94
C ASP A 117 14.13 -7.98 -9.76
N SER A 118 13.57 -9.09 -10.25
CA SER A 118 12.16 -9.43 -10.01
C SER A 118 11.88 -9.47 -8.50
N PRO A 119 10.75 -8.89 -8.03
CA PRO A 119 10.42 -8.86 -6.61
C PRO A 119 10.52 -10.21 -5.88
N TYR A 120 11.14 -10.21 -4.70
CA TYR A 120 11.37 -11.39 -3.84
C TYR A 120 11.28 -11.04 -2.35
N ASN A 121 11.08 -12.03 -1.47
CA ASN A 121 11.02 -11.80 -0.03
C ASN A 121 12.41 -11.78 0.61
N ILE A 122 12.57 -10.91 1.61
CA ILE A 122 13.72 -10.87 2.52
C ILE A 122 13.24 -11.06 3.96
N LEU A 123 14.16 -11.32 4.89
CA LEU A 123 13.87 -11.42 6.33
C LEU A 123 12.81 -12.50 6.68
N GLU A 124 12.73 -13.58 5.90
CA GLU A 124 11.82 -14.71 6.16
C GLU A 124 12.07 -15.37 7.53
N ASP A 125 13.32 -15.38 8.01
CA ASP A 125 13.68 -15.90 9.35
C ASP A 125 13.05 -15.08 10.50
N TYR A 126 12.55 -13.87 10.22
CA TYR A 126 11.92 -12.95 11.16
C TYR A 126 10.44 -12.73 10.87
N GLU A 127 9.81 -13.59 10.06
CA GLU A 127 8.45 -13.41 9.55
C GLU A 127 7.41 -13.13 10.65
N TYR A 128 7.61 -13.64 11.87
CA TYR A 128 6.74 -13.35 13.02
C TYR A 128 6.59 -11.85 13.27
N TYR A 129 7.68 -11.08 13.26
CA TYR A 129 7.62 -9.64 13.51
C TYR A 129 6.93 -8.89 12.35
N PHE A 130 7.08 -9.40 11.13
CA PHE A 130 6.41 -8.89 9.93
C PHE A 130 4.98 -9.45 9.73
N ALA A 131 4.31 -9.90 10.79
CA ALA A 131 2.96 -10.46 10.71
C ALA A 131 2.80 -11.61 9.69
N TYR A 132 3.86 -12.40 9.51
CA TYR A 132 3.98 -13.47 8.51
C TYR A 132 3.90 -12.99 7.05
N ARG A 133 4.20 -11.71 6.83
CA ARG A 133 4.30 -11.03 5.53
C ARG A 133 5.70 -10.42 5.40
N PRO A 134 6.74 -11.26 5.21
CA PRO A 134 8.12 -10.77 5.11
C PRO A 134 8.26 -9.69 4.02
N PRO A 135 9.11 -8.67 4.21
CA PRO A 135 9.22 -7.56 3.27
C PRO A 135 9.50 -8.02 1.84
N TYR A 136 8.90 -7.32 0.88
CA TYR A 136 8.96 -7.67 -0.54
C TYR A 136 9.82 -6.65 -1.28
N VAL A 137 11.02 -7.06 -1.66
CA VAL A 137 12.05 -6.19 -2.23
C VAL A 137 12.19 -6.39 -3.73
N THR A 138 12.45 -5.30 -4.46
CA THR A 138 12.83 -5.31 -5.87
C THR A 138 13.87 -4.24 -6.15
N LYS A 139 14.63 -4.45 -7.22
CA LYS A 139 15.58 -3.47 -7.73
C LYS A 139 15.16 -3.02 -9.12
N ILE A 140 15.13 -1.71 -9.31
CA ILE A 140 14.71 -1.07 -10.56
C ILE A 140 15.74 -0.06 -11.05
N LEU A 141 15.64 0.29 -12.32
CA LEU A 141 16.39 1.36 -12.96
C LEU A 141 15.41 2.36 -13.57
N PHE A 142 15.55 3.63 -13.17
CA PHE A 142 14.79 4.75 -13.72
C PHE A 142 15.76 5.90 -14.01
N ASN A 143 15.71 6.47 -15.21
CA ASN A 143 16.59 7.57 -15.63
C ASN A 143 18.11 7.33 -15.37
N ASN A 144 18.58 6.10 -15.63
CA ASN A 144 19.95 5.64 -15.36
C ASN A 144 20.37 5.66 -13.88
N GLN A 145 19.41 5.67 -12.96
CA GLN A 145 19.64 5.56 -11.52
C GLN A 145 18.96 4.30 -10.98
N GLU A 146 19.71 3.51 -10.22
CA GLU A 146 19.18 2.32 -9.54
C GLU A 146 18.49 2.72 -8.23
N TYR A 147 17.37 2.07 -7.95
CA TYR A 147 16.62 2.16 -6.70
C TYR A 147 16.25 0.77 -6.19
N ILE A 148 16.25 0.61 -4.88
CA ILE A 148 15.73 -0.57 -4.18
C ILE A 148 14.42 -0.17 -3.53
N LEU A 149 13.35 -0.91 -3.85
CA LEU A 149 12.04 -0.70 -3.25
C LEU A 149 11.75 -1.85 -2.30
N ILE A 150 11.33 -1.55 -1.08
CA ILE A 150 10.98 -2.54 -0.06
C ILE A 150 9.56 -2.27 0.43
N ASP A 151 8.63 -3.14 0.02
CA ASP A 151 7.23 -3.10 0.44
C ASP A 151 7.08 -3.81 1.78
N VAL A 152 6.33 -3.20 2.70
CA VAL A 152 6.04 -3.73 4.03
C VAL A 152 4.54 -3.64 4.35
N HIS A 153 4.07 -4.57 5.19
CA HIS A 153 2.80 -4.44 5.87
C HIS A 153 2.97 -4.95 7.29
N LEU A 154 3.31 -4.03 8.19
CA LEU A 154 3.67 -4.36 9.56
C LEU A 154 2.47 -4.86 10.37
N LYS A 155 2.72 -5.34 11.59
CA LYS A 155 1.65 -5.85 12.46
C LYS A 155 0.65 -4.73 12.74
N CYS A 156 -0.56 -4.90 12.22
CA CYS A 156 -1.68 -4.03 12.56
C CYS A 156 -1.99 -4.07 14.04
N CYS A 157 -2.83 -3.11 14.43
CA CYS A 157 -3.58 -3.18 15.66
C CYS A 157 -2.64 -2.99 16.86
N GLY A 158 -3.17 -2.63 18.02
CA GLY A 158 -2.35 -2.25 19.16
C GLY A 158 -3.09 -1.26 20.02
N ASP A 159 -2.53 -0.93 21.17
CA ASP A 159 -3.09 0.05 22.09
C ASP A 159 -2.28 1.37 22.15
N GLY A 160 -1.20 1.46 21.36
CA GLY A 160 -0.31 2.61 21.29
C GLY A 160 0.66 2.71 22.46
N GLU A 161 0.77 1.67 23.30
CA GLU A 161 1.75 1.61 24.40
C GLU A 161 2.78 0.51 24.11
N LEU A 162 4.07 0.87 24.06
CA LEU A 162 5.12 -0.09 23.80
C LEU A 162 5.43 -0.90 25.08
N ASP A 163 5.23 -2.23 25.02
CA ASP A 163 5.65 -3.16 26.08
C ASP A 163 6.70 -4.15 25.59
N GLU A 164 7.98 -3.73 25.59
CA GLU A 164 9.11 -4.59 25.19
C GLU A 164 9.22 -5.91 25.99
N THR A 165 8.51 -6.04 27.13
CA THR A 165 8.51 -7.27 27.91
C THR A 165 7.48 -8.30 27.44
N ASP A 166 6.52 -7.90 26.60
CA ASP A 166 5.57 -8.77 25.93
C ASP A 166 5.91 -8.90 24.44
N SER A 167 6.55 -10.00 24.05
CA SER A 167 6.85 -10.26 22.63
C SER A 167 5.60 -10.38 21.72
N GLY A 168 4.42 -10.57 22.31
CA GLY A 168 3.14 -10.64 21.61
C GLY A 168 2.50 -9.29 21.34
N ASP A 169 2.93 -8.26 22.07
CA ASP A 169 2.53 -6.87 21.91
C ASP A 169 2.78 -6.38 20.49
N GLU A 170 1.84 -5.61 19.96
CA GLU A 170 1.86 -5.23 18.57
C GLU A 170 2.91 -4.17 18.25
N GLU A 171 3.02 -3.15 19.10
CA GLU A 171 4.03 -2.10 19.09
C GLU A 171 5.43 -2.73 19.18
N THR A 172 5.62 -3.68 20.10
CA THR A 172 6.88 -4.44 20.23
C THR A 172 7.21 -5.21 18.96
N ARG A 173 6.22 -5.81 18.30
CA ARG A 173 6.46 -6.49 17.02
C ARG A 173 6.83 -5.51 15.91
N ARG A 174 6.23 -4.32 15.86
CA ARG A 174 6.60 -3.25 14.91
C ARG A 174 8.01 -2.72 15.18
N LEU A 175 8.38 -2.51 16.44
CA LEU A 175 9.73 -2.13 16.85
C LEU A 175 10.78 -3.13 16.33
N TRP A 176 10.57 -4.43 16.59
CA TRP A 176 11.51 -5.46 16.11
C TRP A 176 11.53 -5.58 14.58
N ALA A 177 10.38 -5.42 13.92
CA ALA A 177 10.32 -5.39 12.45
C ALA A 177 11.16 -4.24 11.88
N ASN A 178 11.02 -3.03 12.44
CA ASN A 178 11.81 -1.86 12.06
C ASN A 178 13.30 -2.07 12.33
N TYR A 179 13.67 -2.64 13.48
CA TYR A 179 15.05 -2.98 13.80
C TYR A 179 15.68 -3.91 12.75
N TYR A 180 15.04 -5.06 12.45
CA TYR A 180 15.58 -6.01 11.48
C TYR A 180 15.62 -5.44 10.05
N LEU A 181 14.63 -4.62 9.70
CA LEU A 181 14.59 -3.96 8.41
C LEU A 181 15.74 -2.96 8.26
N LYS A 182 15.96 -2.12 9.28
CA LYS A 182 17.06 -1.15 9.30
C LYS A 182 18.42 -1.85 9.22
N GLU A 183 18.64 -2.86 10.08
CA GLU A 183 19.89 -3.65 10.07
C GLU A 183 20.17 -4.29 8.71
N TYR A 184 19.13 -4.78 8.02
CA TYR A 184 19.26 -5.34 6.67
C TYR A 184 19.68 -4.27 5.66
N VAL A 185 19.02 -3.12 5.66
CA VAL A 185 19.33 -2.00 4.76
C VAL A 185 20.74 -1.49 5.01
N ASP A 186 21.14 -1.25 6.25
CA ASP A 186 22.48 -0.78 6.59
C ASP A 186 23.57 -1.79 6.18
N THR A 187 23.28 -3.09 6.33
CA THR A 187 24.25 -4.14 6.02
C THR A 187 24.43 -4.35 4.53
N TYR A 188 23.32 -4.40 3.78
CA TYR A 188 23.34 -4.84 2.38
C TYR A 188 23.21 -3.70 1.37
N PHE A 189 22.63 -2.55 1.76
CA PHE A 189 22.24 -1.46 0.87
C PHE A 189 22.69 -0.06 1.33
N SER A 190 23.69 0.03 2.22
CA SER A 190 24.16 1.32 2.80
C SER A 190 24.70 2.35 1.80
N ASN A 191 24.93 1.98 0.54
CA ASN A 191 25.36 2.90 -0.51
C ASN A 191 24.37 2.98 -1.69
N ASP A 192 23.19 2.38 -1.55
CA ASP A 192 22.14 2.34 -2.56
C ASP A 192 21.03 3.34 -2.23
N ASN A 193 20.24 3.75 -3.24
CA ASN A 193 19.02 4.51 -2.98
C ASN A 193 17.91 3.53 -2.60
N VAL A 194 17.51 3.52 -1.33
CA VAL A 194 16.46 2.63 -0.83
C VAL A 194 15.21 3.43 -0.53
N ILE A 195 14.06 2.94 -1.01
CA ILE A 195 12.74 3.44 -0.66
C ILE A 195 12.02 2.30 0.05
N ILE A 196 11.82 2.48 1.36
CA ILE A 196 10.95 1.61 2.15
C ILE A 196 9.57 2.24 2.13
N LEU A 197 8.58 1.48 1.70
CA LEU A 197 7.21 1.95 1.52
C LEU A 197 6.24 0.85 1.92
N GLY A 198 5.01 1.19 2.25
CA GLY A 198 4.05 0.19 2.68
C GLY A 198 3.01 0.72 3.64
N ASP A 199 2.42 -0.20 4.37
CA ASP A 199 1.55 0.08 5.51
C ASP A 199 2.29 -0.27 6.81
N PHE A 200 2.82 0.76 7.47
CA PHE A 200 3.59 0.60 8.71
C PHE A 200 2.71 0.42 9.95
N ASN A 201 1.39 0.63 9.86
CA ASN A 201 0.42 0.48 10.96
C ASN A 201 0.79 1.21 12.27
N ASP A 202 1.41 2.38 12.18
CA ASP A 202 1.88 3.14 13.34
C ASP A 202 2.05 4.63 12.96
N GLU A 203 2.23 5.51 13.95
CA GLU A 203 2.25 6.96 13.76
C GLU A 203 3.66 7.52 14.01
N LEU A 204 4.17 8.35 13.07
CA LEU A 204 5.51 8.94 13.20
C LEU A 204 5.65 9.90 14.40
N THR A 205 4.51 10.37 14.94
CA THR A 205 4.42 11.41 15.98
C THR A 205 4.13 10.85 17.37
N ASP A 206 4.16 9.53 17.54
CA ASP A 206 4.04 8.90 18.86
C ASP A 206 5.11 9.40 19.83
N GLN A 207 4.80 9.33 21.14
CA GLN A 207 5.73 9.76 22.18
C GLN A 207 7.03 8.96 22.08
N ASP A 208 8.16 9.60 22.38
CA ASP A 208 9.49 8.96 22.28
C ASP A 208 9.61 7.61 23.00
N SER A 209 8.82 7.37 24.06
CA SER A 209 8.78 6.10 24.79
C SER A 209 8.13 4.95 24.03
N ASP A 210 7.23 5.27 23.10
CA ASP A 210 6.36 4.33 22.40
C ASP A 210 6.64 4.32 20.88
N ASN A 211 7.45 5.26 20.39
CA ASN A 211 7.73 5.45 18.97
C ASN A 211 8.61 4.32 18.39
N VAL A 212 7.97 3.41 17.66
CA VAL A 212 8.61 2.25 17.04
C VAL A 212 9.56 2.60 15.89
N PHE A 213 9.61 3.87 15.46
CA PHE A 213 10.48 4.38 14.40
C PHE A 213 11.71 5.13 14.91
N ALA A 214 11.91 5.22 16.23
CA ALA A 214 12.99 6.01 16.84
C ALA A 214 14.37 5.75 16.18
N ASP A 215 14.71 4.48 15.91
CA ASP A 215 15.99 4.10 15.27
C ASP A 215 16.18 4.70 13.87
N PHE A 216 15.10 4.92 13.13
CA PHE A 216 15.14 5.60 11.83
C PHE A 216 15.14 7.12 12.00
N LEU A 217 14.29 7.66 12.88
CA LEU A 217 14.15 9.10 13.12
C LEU A 217 15.44 9.75 13.66
N ASP A 218 16.18 9.02 14.50
CA ASP A 218 17.44 9.48 15.08
C ASP A 218 18.64 9.34 14.13
N ASN A 219 18.44 8.80 12.92
CA ASN A 219 19.50 8.55 11.96
C ASN A 219 19.40 9.46 10.73
N SER A 220 20.43 10.29 10.51
CA SER A 220 20.47 11.27 9.42
C SER A 220 20.53 10.69 8.00
N ASP A 221 20.82 9.40 7.87
CA ASP A 221 20.86 8.72 6.56
C ASP A 221 19.44 8.33 6.09
N TYR A 222 18.42 8.47 6.95
CA TYR A 222 17.02 8.17 6.65
C TYR A 222 16.17 9.44 6.65
N TYR A 223 15.12 9.41 5.82
CA TYR A 223 14.17 10.51 5.68
C TYR A 223 12.76 9.95 5.46
N PHE A 224 11.78 10.51 6.16
CA PHE A 224 10.37 10.20 6.02
C PHE A 224 9.70 11.24 5.14
N ALA A 225 9.12 10.80 4.02
CA ALA A 225 8.53 11.70 3.02
C ALA A 225 7.23 12.39 3.49
N ASP A 226 6.59 11.82 4.50
CA ASP A 226 5.28 12.20 5.04
C ASP A 226 5.35 12.76 6.48
N PHE A 227 6.54 12.90 7.07
CA PHE A 227 6.68 13.40 8.45
C PHE A 227 6.02 14.77 8.67
N ASP A 228 6.08 15.67 7.68
CA ASP A 228 5.47 17.01 7.76
C ASP A 228 3.93 16.99 7.77
N ILE A 229 3.31 15.85 7.43
CA ILE A 229 1.85 15.66 7.38
C ILE A 229 1.36 14.57 8.36
N ALA A 230 2.25 14.02 9.18
CA ALA A 230 1.95 13.08 10.25
C ALA A 230 1.29 13.77 11.47
#